data_AF-A0A564Q945-F1
#
_entry.id   AF-A0A564Q945-F1
#
_cell.length_a   1.000
_cell.length_b   1.000
_cell.length_c   1.000
_cell.angle_alpha   90.00
_cell.angle_beta   90.00
_cell.angle_gamma   90.00
#
_symmetry.space_group_name_H-M   'P 1'
#
loop_
_entity.id
_entity.type
_entity.pdbx_description
1 polymer ?
#
loop_
_entity_poly.entity_id
_entity_poly.type
_entity_poly.pdbx_seq_one_letter_code
_entity_poly.pdbx_strand_id
1 'polypeptide(L)'
;MIDGLGLQYSGITINHIVALANKRTMDGVALASILEAAAQWEMGNAIGWYERYNLLGYAYEGFNANNLVLDLIKENREGMVADIVYATVKRAFENGVIKIKNKFASGYKVYATNDFPLWNAYELAGIIAGAIVNCGASRAGQSVSAIMAYMDDEFIYETGGLPDPDGGRMQGTGIGFAFYTHSIYGGAGPGAYTMDHVILRGSGFIQAPTVAGMCLDSGTQLFSPEMTSSAFFKIRDMFPLLQDPLKKVAEAAEQIKGEIKEG
;
A
#
# COMPACT_ATOMS: atom_id res chain seq x y z
N MET A 1 14.97 -17.44 -0.77
CA MET A 1 15.98 -17.11 -1.80
C MET A 1 15.70 -15.67 -2.16
N ILE A 2 16.69 -14.80 -2.08
CA ILE A 2 16.50 -13.37 -2.30
C ILE A 2 16.70 -13.12 -3.78
N ASP A 3 15.78 -12.38 -4.38
CA ASP A 3 15.75 -12.20 -5.83
C ASP A 3 16.72 -11.12 -6.35
N GLY A 4 16.99 -10.09 -5.53
CA GLY A 4 17.89 -8.98 -5.85
C GLY A 4 18.70 -8.49 -4.66
N LEU A 5 19.71 -7.66 -4.92
CA LEU A 5 20.56 -7.11 -3.86
C LEU A 5 19.77 -6.14 -2.97
N GLY A 6 19.87 -6.31 -1.65
CA GLY A 6 19.22 -5.44 -0.67
C GLY A 6 17.74 -5.75 -0.39
N LEU A 7 17.21 -6.88 -0.86
CA LEU A 7 15.80 -7.27 -0.65
C LEU A 7 15.58 -8.15 0.60
N GLN A 8 16.48 -8.11 1.58
CA GLN A 8 16.43 -9.02 2.72
C GLN A 8 15.17 -8.80 3.57
N TYR A 9 14.78 -7.55 3.80
CA TYR A 9 13.56 -7.22 4.55
C TYR A 9 12.26 -7.55 3.79
N SER A 10 12.31 -7.60 2.45
CA SER A 10 11.21 -8.02 1.58
C SER A 10 11.14 -9.54 1.35
N GLY A 11 12.11 -10.32 1.84
CA GLY A 11 12.14 -11.77 1.66
C GLY A 11 11.07 -12.55 2.45
N ILE A 12 10.19 -11.86 3.17
CA ILE A 12 9.14 -12.44 4.01
C ILE A 12 7.83 -12.64 3.21
N THR A 13 7.12 -13.72 3.51
CA THR A 13 5.82 -14.03 2.91
C THR A 13 4.72 -13.13 3.44
N ILE A 14 3.80 -12.69 2.57
CA ILE A 14 2.65 -11.83 2.94
C ILE A 14 1.83 -12.46 4.06
N ASN A 15 1.51 -13.76 3.97
CA ASN A 15 0.80 -14.48 5.04
C ASN A 15 1.54 -14.49 6.38
N HIS A 16 2.89 -14.40 6.39
CA HIS A 16 3.64 -14.26 7.63
C HIS A 16 3.39 -12.90 8.27
N ILE A 17 3.32 -11.82 7.48
CA ILE A 17 2.96 -10.48 7.98
C ILE A 17 1.53 -10.47 8.53
N VAL A 18 0.58 -11.07 7.81
CA VAL A 18 -0.81 -11.19 8.25
C VAL A 18 -0.91 -11.96 9.57
N ALA A 19 -0.17 -13.07 9.71
CA ALA A 19 -0.10 -13.84 10.95
C ALA A 19 0.58 -13.05 12.09
N LEU A 20 1.69 -12.38 11.79
CA LEU A 20 2.40 -11.52 12.73
C LEU A 20 1.56 -10.32 13.19
N ALA A 21 0.61 -9.85 12.38
CA ALA A 21 -0.35 -8.82 12.72
C ALA A 21 -1.61 -9.36 13.41
N ASN A 22 -1.73 -10.68 13.58
CA ASN A 22 -2.94 -11.36 14.04
C ASN A 22 -4.19 -10.93 13.24
N LYS A 23 -4.04 -10.81 11.91
CA LYS A 23 -5.07 -10.35 10.96
C LYS A 23 -5.65 -8.96 11.26
N ARG A 24 -5.01 -8.14 12.09
CA ARG A 24 -5.38 -6.74 12.29
C ARG A 24 -4.89 -5.91 11.11
N THR A 25 -5.83 -5.39 10.30
CA THR A 25 -5.54 -4.76 9.00
C THR A 25 -4.50 -3.65 9.09
N MET A 26 -4.71 -2.63 9.94
CA MET A 26 -3.77 -1.50 10.04
C MET A 26 -2.43 -1.88 10.69
N ASP A 27 -2.39 -2.85 11.60
CA ASP A 27 -1.14 -3.37 12.13
C ASP A 27 -0.34 -4.10 11.04
N GLY A 28 -1.03 -4.85 10.17
CA GLY A 28 -0.42 -5.56 9.04
C GLY A 28 0.11 -4.61 7.98
N VAL A 29 -0.68 -3.59 7.62
CA VAL A 29 -0.27 -2.50 6.73
C VAL A 29 0.99 -1.82 7.27
N ALA A 30 0.98 -1.40 8.55
CA ALA A 30 2.14 -0.76 9.17
C ALA A 30 3.38 -1.68 9.18
N LEU A 31 3.23 -2.96 9.51
CA LEU A 31 4.36 -3.89 9.54
C LEU A 31 4.94 -4.15 8.14
N ALA A 32 4.08 -4.29 7.12
CA ALA A 32 4.51 -4.42 5.74
C ALA A 32 5.29 -3.17 5.30
N SER A 33 4.74 -1.97 5.54
CA SER A 33 5.38 -0.71 5.20
C SER A 33 6.70 -0.48 5.94
N ILE A 34 6.85 -0.91 7.20
CA ILE A 34 8.14 -0.82 7.92
C ILE A 34 9.22 -1.64 7.22
N LEU A 35 8.89 -2.90 6.87
CA LEU A 35 9.84 -3.82 6.26
C LEU A 35 10.18 -3.42 4.82
N GLU A 36 9.18 -3.00 4.05
CA GLU A 36 9.40 -2.47 2.71
C GLU A 36 10.16 -1.15 2.72
N ALA A 37 9.85 -0.22 3.62
CA ALA A 37 10.64 0.99 3.78
C ALA A 37 12.11 0.65 4.06
N ALA A 38 12.37 -0.26 5.00
CA ALA A 38 13.73 -0.72 5.29
C ALA A 38 14.43 -1.33 4.07
N ALA A 39 13.72 -2.14 3.27
CA ALA A 39 14.23 -2.67 2.01
C ALA A 39 14.55 -1.55 0.99
N GLN A 40 13.68 -0.54 0.83
CA GLN A 40 13.95 0.58 -0.09
C GLN A 40 15.19 1.38 0.33
N TRP A 41 15.45 1.51 1.63
CA TRP A 41 16.69 2.08 2.15
C TRP A 41 17.91 1.18 1.86
N GLU A 42 17.80 -0.12 2.10
CA GLU A 42 18.86 -1.09 1.86
C GLU A 42 19.24 -1.20 0.37
N MET A 43 18.26 -1.14 -0.52
CA MET A 43 18.44 -1.15 -1.98
C MET A 43 19.00 0.17 -2.53
N GLY A 44 19.03 1.24 -1.73
CA GLY A 44 19.43 2.58 -2.15
C GLY A 44 18.36 3.33 -2.96
N ASN A 45 17.12 2.82 -3.00
CA ASN A 45 15.99 3.48 -3.67
C ASN A 45 15.46 4.70 -2.89
N ALA A 46 15.71 4.75 -1.57
CA ALA A 46 15.30 5.84 -0.69
C ALA A 46 16.43 6.85 -0.41
N ILE A 47 17.31 7.12 -1.37
CA ILE A 47 18.45 8.05 -1.20
C ILE A 47 18.27 9.30 -2.09
N GLY A 48 18.67 10.47 -1.59
CA GLY A 48 18.69 11.71 -2.35
C GLY A 48 17.29 12.20 -2.69
N TRP A 49 17.01 12.44 -3.98
CA TRP A 49 15.72 12.98 -4.41
C TRP A 49 14.52 12.04 -4.13
N TYR A 50 14.78 10.75 -3.96
CA TYR A 50 13.76 9.73 -3.69
C TYR A 50 13.53 9.47 -2.19
N GLU A 51 14.32 10.08 -1.30
CA GLU A 51 14.17 9.93 0.14
C GLU A 51 12.80 10.45 0.58
N ARG A 52 12.47 11.71 0.27
CA ARG A 52 11.17 12.31 0.61
C ARG A 52 10.00 11.57 -0.03
N TYR A 53 10.20 11.02 -1.22
CA TYR A 53 9.21 10.22 -1.93
C TYR A 53 8.82 8.96 -1.15
N ASN A 54 9.80 8.20 -0.68
CA ASN A 54 9.56 7.02 0.14
C ASN A 54 9.02 7.38 1.53
N LEU A 55 9.61 8.39 2.19
CA LEU A 55 9.17 8.83 3.51
C LEU A 55 7.69 9.24 3.53
N LEU A 56 7.27 10.05 2.56
CA LEU A 56 5.87 10.45 2.44
C LEU A 56 4.97 9.27 2.06
N GLY A 57 5.39 8.44 1.10
CA GLY A 57 4.64 7.26 0.69
C GLY A 57 4.27 6.39 1.89
N TYR A 58 5.26 5.94 2.66
CA TYR A 58 5.02 5.09 3.83
C TYR A 58 4.36 5.82 5.00
N ALA A 59 4.57 7.14 5.15
CA ALA A 59 3.86 7.92 6.17
C ALA A 59 2.34 7.91 5.94
N TYR A 60 1.90 8.17 4.70
CA TYR A 60 0.48 8.23 4.37
C TYR A 60 -0.14 6.84 4.20
N GLU A 61 0.53 5.94 3.50
CA GLU A 61 0.06 4.58 3.23
C GLU A 61 0.10 3.69 4.49
N GLY A 62 1.30 3.57 5.09
CA GLY A 62 1.60 2.63 6.15
C GLY A 62 1.19 3.10 7.54
N PHE A 63 1.32 4.41 7.79
CA PHE A 63 1.13 4.99 9.13
C PHE A 63 -0.10 5.91 9.23
N ASN A 64 -0.95 5.95 8.21
CA ASN A 64 -2.19 6.74 8.21
C ASN A 64 -1.95 8.21 8.61
N ALA A 65 -0.91 8.83 8.06
CA ALA A 65 -0.61 10.23 8.32
C ALA A 65 -1.82 11.12 8.04
N ASN A 66 -2.06 12.10 8.93
CA ASN A 66 -3.22 12.99 8.90
C ASN A 66 -4.58 12.28 8.86
N ASN A 67 -4.62 11.02 9.29
CA ASN A 67 -5.81 10.18 9.28
C ASN A 67 -6.42 9.93 7.89
N LEU A 68 -5.66 10.18 6.81
CA LEU A 68 -6.18 10.20 5.44
C LEU A 68 -6.80 8.86 5.03
N VAL A 69 -6.11 7.74 5.29
CA VAL A 69 -6.59 6.39 4.94
C VAL A 69 -7.90 6.09 5.66
N LEU A 70 -7.94 6.31 6.98
CA LEU A 70 -9.15 6.03 7.76
C LEU A 70 -10.32 6.94 7.41
N ASP A 71 -10.07 8.21 7.07
CA ASP A 71 -11.11 9.13 6.64
C ASP A 71 -11.69 8.71 5.28
N LEU A 72 -10.85 8.36 4.31
CA LEU A 72 -11.30 7.83 3.02
C LEU A 72 -12.15 6.56 3.20
N ILE A 73 -11.74 5.64 4.08
CA ILE A 73 -12.52 4.42 4.37
C ILE A 73 -13.88 4.76 5.00
N LYS A 74 -13.91 5.68 5.97
CA LYS A 74 -15.15 6.05 6.68
C LYS A 74 -16.13 6.76 5.75
N GLU A 75 -15.64 7.68 4.93
CA GLU A 75 -16.43 8.43 3.96
C GLU A 75 -17.01 7.51 2.87
N ASN A 76 -16.29 6.42 2.52
CA ASN A 76 -16.66 5.51 1.42
C ASN A 76 -17.00 4.09 1.89
N ARG A 77 -17.48 3.92 3.12
CA ARG A 77 -17.75 2.58 3.72
C ARG A 77 -18.73 1.71 2.94
N GLU A 78 -19.63 2.35 2.18
CA GLU A 78 -20.66 1.73 1.33
C GLU A 78 -20.43 2.05 -0.16
N GLY A 79 -19.28 2.64 -0.48
CA GLY A 79 -18.93 3.08 -1.83
C GLY A 79 -18.17 2.03 -2.63
N MET A 80 -17.78 2.43 -3.84
CA MET A 80 -16.95 1.68 -4.76
C MET A 80 -15.53 2.25 -4.80
N VAL A 81 -14.65 1.56 -5.53
CA VAL A 81 -13.26 1.99 -5.76
C VAL A 81 -13.19 3.39 -6.36
N ALA A 82 -14.04 3.67 -7.36
CA ALA A 82 -14.13 4.98 -7.99
C ALA A 82 -14.52 6.11 -7.02
N ASP A 83 -15.39 5.84 -6.03
CA ASP A 83 -15.76 6.85 -5.02
C ASP A 83 -14.54 7.26 -4.18
N ILE A 84 -13.65 6.31 -3.89
CA ILE A 84 -12.39 6.56 -3.17
C ILE A 84 -11.41 7.35 -4.05
N VAL A 85 -11.33 7.06 -5.35
CA VAL A 85 -10.54 7.87 -6.30
C VAL A 85 -11.04 9.31 -6.30
N TYR A 86 -12.35 9.52 -6.45
CA TYR A 86 -12.96 10.86 -6.41
C TYR A 86 -12.71 11.57 -5.08
N ALA A 87 -12.85 10.88 -3.95
CA ALA A 87 -12.59 11.43 -2.63
C ALA A 87 -11.11 11.82 -2.43
N THR A 88 -10.19 10.99 -2.93
CA THR A 88 -8.74 11.23 -2.86
C THR A 88 -8.34 12.44 -3.71
N VAL A 89 -8.80 12.51 -4.96
CA VAL A 89 -8.56 13.65 -5.86
C VAL A 89 -9.15 14.94 -5.28
N LYS A 90 -10.37 14.87 -4.73
CA LYS A 90 -11.01 16.00 -4.05
C LYS A 90 -10.17 16.48 -2.86
N ARG A 91 -9.74 15.58 -1.98
CA ARG A 91 -8.91 15.93 -0.81
C ARG A 91 -7.56 16.51 -1.24
N ALA A 92 -6.91 15.93 -2.24
CA ALA A 92 -5.65 16.45 -2.78
C ALA A 92 -5.81 17.86 -3.34
N PHE A 93 -6.93 18.14 -4.02
CA PHE A 93 -7.23 19.47 -4.54
C PHE A 93 -7.53 20.48 -3.43
N GLU A 94 -8.36 20.11 -2.45
CA GLU A 94 -8.69 20.94 -1.28
C GLU A 94 -7.45 21.30 -0.45
N ASN A 95 -6.51 20.35 -0.31
CA ASN A 95 -5.26 20.54 0.41
C ASN A 95 -4.16 21.20 -0.44
N GLY A 96 -4.46 21.58 -1.69
CA GLY A 96 -3.51 22.27 -2.57
C GLY A 96 -2.34 21.41 -3.07
N VAL A 97 -2.42 20.08 -2.93
CA VAL A 97 -1.44 19.13 -3.45
C VAL A 97 -1.48 19.12 -4.98
N ILE A 98 -2.68 19.18 -5.55
CA ILE A 98 -2.91 19.27 -7.00
C ILE A 98 -3.69 20.54 -7.35
N LYS A 99 -3.55 21.01 -8.58
CA LYS A 99 -4.26 22.18 -9.12
C LYS A 99 -4.72 21.92 -10.55
N ILE A 100 -5.79 22.60 -10.97
CA ILE A 100 -6.23 22.57 -12.37
C ILE A 100 -5.21 23.35 -13.21
N LYS A 101 -4.61 22.68 -14.21
CA LYS A 101 -3.70 23.28 -15.18
C LYS A 101 -4.43 23.77 -16.41
N ASN A 102 -5.36 22.96 -16.93
CA ASN A 102 -6.14 23.31 -18.12
C ASN A 102 -7.53 22.66 -18.08
N LYS A 103 -8.42 23.10 -18.96
CA LYS A 103 -9.72 22.47 -19.22
C LYS A 103 -9.88 22.22 -20.71
N PHE A 104 -10.27 21.02 -21.09
CA PHE A 104 -10.64 20.73 -22.48
C PHE A 104 -12.02 21.28 -22.82
N ALA A 105 -12.35 21.31 -24.12
CA ALA A 105 -13.64 21.78 -24.62
C ALA A 105 -14.84 20.99 -24.06
N SER A 106 -14.64 19.72 -23.67
CA SER A 106 -15.64 18.89 -23.00
C SER A 106 -15.94 19.31 -21.55
N GLY A 107 -15.17 20.25 -20.98
CA GLY A 107 -15.21 20.60 -19.56
C GLY A 107 -14.30 19.74 -18.68
N TYR A 108 -13.68 18.70 -19.24
CA TYR A 108 -12.74 17.83 -18.54
C TYR A 108 -11.51 18.60 -18.05
N LYS A 109 -11.13 18.38 -16.79
CA LYS A 109 -10.06 19.11 -16.11
C LYS A 109 -8.75 18.31 -16.20
N VAL A 110 -7.69 18.97 -16.63
CA VAL A 110 -6.33 18.45 -16.57
C VAL A 110 -5.66 19.04 -15.34
N TYR A 111 -5.23 18.19 -14.42
CA TYR A 111 -4.56 18.59 -13.19
C TYR A 111 -3.04 18.60 -13.35
N ALA A 112 -2.36 19.26 -12.41
CA ALA A 112 -0.92 19.28 -12.26
C ALA A 112 -0.55 19.37 -10.78
N THR A 113 0.63 18.87 -10.42
CA THR A 113 1.22 19.00 -9.09
C THR A 113 2.58 19.68 -9.18
N ASN A 114 2.92 20.47 -8.16
CA ASN A 114 4.29 20.93 -7.93
C ASN A 114 5.01 20.09 -6.86
N ASP A 115 4.27 19.20 -6.18
CA ASP A 115 4.75 18.30 -5.14
C ASP A 115 4.37 16.86 -5.51
N PHE A 116 5.13 16.30 -6.45
CA PHE A 116 4.91 14.93 -6.93
C PHE A 116 5.03 13.88 -5.82
N PRO A 117 6.03 13.93 -4.91
CA PRO A 117 6.10 13.01 -3.78
C PRO A 117 4.84 13.00 -2.89
N LEU A 118 4.26 14.17 -2.62
CA LEU A 118 3.05 14.25 -1.80
C LEU A 118 1.80 13.79 -2.57
N TRP A 119 1.73 14.06 -3.88
CA TRP A 119 0.66 13.52 -4.73
C TRP A 119 0.68 11.98 -4.70
N ASN A 120 1.84 11.37 -4.97
CA ASN A 120 2.01 9.92 -4.89
C ASN A 120 1.58 9.37 -3.52
N ALA A 121 1.95 10.03 -2.42
CA ALA A 121 1.55 9.60 -1.08
C ALA A 121 0.02 9.64 -0.85
N TYR A 122 -0.69 10.60 -1.46
CA TYR A 122 -2.16 10.66 -1.40
C TYR A 122 -2.80 9.51 -2.18
N GLU A 123 -2.29 9.21 -3.36
CA GLU A 123 -2.80 8.11 -4.16
C GLU A 123 -2.55 6.77 -3.46
N LEU A 124 -1.37 6.56 -2.87
CA LEU A 124 -1.06 5.36 -2.07
C LEU A 124 -2.02 5.18 -0.87
N ALA A 125 -2.34 6.27 -0.16
CA ALA A 125 -3.38 6.23 0.86
C ALA A 125 -4.75 5.85 0.29
N GLY A 126 -5.09 6.36 -0.89
CA GLY A 126 -6.27 5.98 -1.66
C GLY A 126 -6.29 4.49 -2.01
N ILE A 127 -5.17 3.92 -2.45
CA ILE A 127 -5.05 2.49 -2.79
C ILE A 127 -5.28 1.61 -1.55
N ILE A 128 -4.71 1.97 -0.38
CA ILE A 128 -4.99 1.24 0.86
C ILE A 128 -6.49 1.30 1.21
N ALA A 129 -7.09 2.49 1.12
CA ALA A 129 -8.52 2.64 1.37
C ALA A 129 -9.35 1.82 0.38
N GLY A 130 -9.00 1.82 -0.90
CA GLY A 130 -9.62 1.02 -1.96
C GLY A 130 -9.51 -0.49 -1.71
N ALA A 131 -8.31 -0.96 -1.33
CA ALA A 131 -8.08 -2.35 -0.98
C ALA A 131 -8.94 -2.77 0.23
N ILE A 132 -9.02 -1.92 1.26
CA ILE A 132 -9.80 -2.21 2.47
C ILE A 132 -11.30 -2.21 2.20
N VAL A 133 -11.84 -1.20 1.50
CA VAL A 133 -13.27 -1.12 1.20
C VAL A 133 -13.69 -2.26 0.28
N ASN A 134 -12.96 -2.51 -0.81
CA ASN A 134 -13.35 -3.54 -1.77
C ASN A 134 -13.17 -4.97 -1.24
N CYS A 135 -12.02 -5.29 -0.64
CA CYS A 135 -11.81 -6.62 -0.03
C CYS A 135 -12.64 -6.81 1.24
N GLY A 136 -12.95 -5.72 1.96
CA GLY A 136 -13.85 -5.72 3.11
C GLY A 136 -15.30 -5.98 2.71
N ALA A 137 -15.75 -5.44 1.58
CA ALA A 137 -17.09 -5.69 1.05
C ALA A 137 -17.26 -7.15 0.60
N SER A 138 -16.27 -7.72 -0.08
CA SER A 138 -16.31 -9.12 -0.55
C SER A 138 -15.95 -10.15 0.52
N ARG A 139 -15.22 -9.72 1.57
CA ARG A 139 -14.55 -10.60 2.55
C ARG A 139 -13.62 -11.65 1.91
N ALA A 140 -13.06 -11.32 0.76
CA ALA A 140 -12.17 -12.18 -0.02
C ALA A 140 -10.90 -11.42 -0.41
N GLY A 141 -9.74 -12.00 -0.14
CA GLY A 141 -8.44 -11.39 -0.42
C GLY A 141 -8.07 -11.37 -1.91
N GLN A 142 -8.72 -12.19 -2.75
CA GLN A 142 -8.39 -12.34 -4.17
C GLN A 142 -8.56 -11.04 -4.98
N SER A 143 -9.44 -10.13 -4.56
CA SER A 143 -9.71 -8.90 -5.31
C SER A 143 -8.60 -7.86 -5.20
N VAL A 144 -7.66 -8.02 -4.27
CA VAL A 144 -6.62 -7.02 -4.01
C VAL A 144 -5.70 -6.79 -5.21
N SER A 145 -5.43 -7.85 -6.00
CA SER A 145 -4.63 -7.73 -7.22
C SER A 145 -5.32 -6.89 -8.29
N ALA A 146 -6.66 -6.95 -8.38
CA ALA A 146 -7.43 -6.15 -9.34
C ALA A 146 -7.47 -4.68 -8.92
N ILE A 147 -7.54 -4.38 -7.62
CA ILE A 147 -7.46 -3.00 -7.12
C ILE A 147 -6.17 -2.35 -7.58
N MET A 148 -5.03 -3.01 -7.35
CA MET A 148 -3.71 -2.47 -7.74
C MET A 148 -3.44 -2.57 -9.25
N ALA A 149 -4.31 -3.21 -10.04
CA ALA A 149 -4.17 -3.25 -11.49
C ALA A 149 -5.00 -2.15 -12.19
N TYR A 150 -6.11 -1.73 -11.57
CA TYR A 150 -7.14 -0.92 -12.23
C TYR A 150 -7.48 0.38 -11.51
N MET A 151 -7.32 0.47 -10.18
CA MET A 151 -7.55 1.73 -9.46
C MET A 151 -6.51 2.80 -9.85
N ASP A 152 -5.29 2.39 -10.19
CA ASP A 152 -4.25 3.27 -10.72
C ASP A 152 -4.69 3.94 -12.03
N ASP A 153 -5.35 3.19 -12.92
CA ASP A 153 -5.90 3.70 -14.18
C ASP A 153 -6.97 4.77 -13.95
N GLU A 154 -7.81 4.56 -12.93
CA GLU A 154 -8.84 5.53 -12.53
C GLU A 154 -8.21 6.85 -12.05
N PHE A 155 -7.09 6.82 -11.33
CA PHE A 155 -6.36 8.05 -10.95
C PHE A 155 -5.87 8.83 -12.17
N ILE A 156 -5.30 8.17 -13.16
CA ILE A 156 -4.83 8.81 -14.41
C ILE A 156 -6.01 9.47 -15.12
N TYR A 157 -7.10 8.73 -15.31
CA TYR A 157 -8.27 9.21 -16.05
C TYR A 157 -9.14 10.20 -15.29
N GLU A 158 -9.09 10.26 -13.96
CA GLU A 158 -9.82 11.29 -13.21
C GLU A 158 -9.03 12.61 -13.17
N THR A 159 -7.70 12.54 -13.20
CA THR A 159 -6.83 13.71 -13.04
C THR A 159 -6.35 14.31 -14.37
N GLY A 160 -6.69 13.72 -15.51
CA GLY A 160 -6.24 14.19 -16.81
C GLY A 160 -4.77 13.96 -17.06
N GLY A 161 -4.24 12.85 -16.53
CA GLY A 161 -2.88 12.41 -16.78
C GLY A 161 -1.86 12.91 -15.77
N LEU A 162 -2.24 13.10 -14.50
CA LEU A 162 -1.22 12.99 -13.46
C LEU A 162 -0.72 11.54 -13.45
N PRO A 163 0.58 11.31 -13.15
CA PRO A 163 1.07 9.95 -12.98
C PRO A 163 0.34 9.28 -11.82
N ASP A 164 0.07 7.99 -11.99
CA ASP A 164 -0.55 7.08 -11.03
C ASP A 164 0.43 6.67 -9.91
N PRO A 165 -0.06 5.93 -8.89
CA PRO A 165 0.78 5.37 -7.84
C PRO A 165 2.06 4.72 -8.33
N ASP A 166 3.14 5.14 -7.69
CA ASP A 166 4.49 4.73 -7.98
C ASP A 166 4.98 5.01 -9.42
N GLY A 167 4.32 5.94 -10.13
CA GLY A 167 4.65 6.35 -11.50
C GLY A 167 4.49 5.21 -12.52
N GLY A 168 3.42 4.43 -12.42
CA GLY A 168 3.11 3.33 -13.33
C GLY A 168 3.61 1.96 -12.86
N ARG A 169 4.52 1.96 -11.88
CA ARG A 169 5.12 0.72 -11.36
C ARG A 169 4.12 -0.09 -10.56
N MET A 170 3.24 0.57 -9.81
CA MET A 170 2.21 -0.11 -9.04
C MET A 170 1.22 -0.81 -9.97
N GLN A 171 0.69 -0.09 -10.97
CA GLN A 171 -0.22 -0.64 -11.98
C GLN A 171 0.40 -1.82 -12.74
N GLY A 172 1.63 -1.65 -13.26
CA GLY A 172 2.32 -2.70 -14.01
C GLY A 172 2.53 -3.96 -13.18
N THR A 173 2.93 -3.80 -11.91
CA THR A 173 3.10 -4.90 -10.97
C THR A 173 1.75 -5.54 -10.62
N GLY A 174 0.70 -4.73 -10.42
CA GLY A 174 -0.67 -5.17 -10.16
C GLY A 174 -1.27 -5.99 -11.30
N ILE A 175 -1.05 -5.60 -12.56
CA ILE A 175 -1.48 -6.37 -13.75
C ILE A 175 -0.82 -7.75 -13.76
N GLY A 176 0.50 -7.80 -13.54
CA GLY A 176 1.23 -9.07 -13.43
C GLY A 176 0.72 -9.91 -12.27
N PHE A 177 0.47 -9.30 -11.12
CA PHE A 177 -0.05 -9.98 -9.95
C PHE A 177 -1.45 -10.54 -10.17
N ALA A 178 -2.35 -9.79 -10.82
CA ALA A 178 -3.67 -10.25 -11.20
C ALA A 178 -3.59 -11.46 -12.14
N PHE A 179 -2.69 -11.42 -13.14
CA PHE A 179 -2.48 -12.55 -14.04
C PHE A 179 -1.98 -13.81 -13.32
N TYR A 180 -0.96 -13.70 -12.46
CA TYR A 180 -0.37 -14.87 -11.80
C TYR A 180 -1.17 -15.38 -10.59
N THR A 181 -2.14 -14.62 -10.10
CA THR A 181 -3.11 -15.11 -9.11
C THR A 181 -4.31 -15.83 -9.76
N HIS A 182 -4.45 -15.74 -11.09
CA HIS A 182 -5.63 -16.25 -11.83
C HIS A 182 -5.28 -17.05 -13.11
N SER A 183 -4.04 -17.51 -13.27
CA SER A 183 -3.62 -18.25 -14.46
C SER A 183 -2.91 -19.57 -14.14
N ILE A 184 -2.67 -20.37 -15.18
CA ILE A 184 -2.03 -21.69 -15.10
C ILE A 184 -0.50 -21.62 -15.11
N TYR A 185 0.09 -20.44 -15.33
CA TYR A 185 1.51 -20.28 -15.62
C TYR A 185 2.40 -20.22 -14.37
N GLY A 186 1.80 -20.33 -13.20
CA GLY A 186 2.45 -20.24 -11.90
C GLY A 186 1.76 -19.24 -10.99
N GLY A 187 2.34 -19.02 -9.82
CA GLY A 187 1.76 -18.18 -8.79
C GLY A 187 0.88 -18.95 -7.80
N ALA A 188 0.15 -18.21 -6.97
CA ALA A 188 -0.68 -18.73 -5.90
C ALA A 188 -1.72 -17.67 -5.48
N GLY A 189 -2.47 -17.92 -4.40
CA GLY A 189 -3.31 -16.88 -3.79
C GLY A 189 -2.46 -15.70 -3.30
N PRO A 190 -3.03 -14.48 -3.15
CA PRO A 190 -2.26 -13.26 -2.89
C PRO A 190 -1.32 -13.34 -1.69
N GLY A 191 -1.73 -14.07 -0.64
CA GLY A 191 -0.96 -14.22 0.59
C GLY A 191 0.26 -15.14 0.53
N ALA A 192 0.38 -15.96 -0.51
CA ALA A 192 1.44 -16.98 -0.61
C ALA A 192 2.75 -16.46 -1.22
N TYR A 193 2.77 -15.23 -1.72
CA TYR A 193 3.97 -14.62 -2.27
C TYR A 193 4.87 -14.04 -1.17
N THR A 194 6.18 -14.09 -1.39
CA THR A 194 7.12 -13.22 -0.69
C THR A 194 7.03 -11.80 -1.24
N MET A 195 7.30 -10.80 -0.39
CA MET A 195 7.21 -9.40 -0.82
C MET A 195 8.24 -9.05 -1.91
N ASP A 196 9.37 -9.77 -1.96
CA ASP A 196 10.42 -9.67 -2.98
C ASP A 196 10.19 -10.53 -4.22
N HIS A 197 9.06 -11.26 -4.31
CA HIS A 197 8.82 -12.18 -5.41
C HIS A 197 8.91 -11.46 -6.76
N VAL A 198 9.41 -12.13 -7.81
CA VAL A 198 9.55 -11.59 -9.19
C VAL A 198 8.31 -10.89 -9.75
N ILE A 199 7.13 -11.24 -9.22
CA ILE A 199 5.83 -10.67 -9.61
C ILE A 199 5.49 -9.40 -8.82
N LEU A 200 5.95 -9.27 -7.57
CA LEU A 200 5.63 -8.17 -6.66
C LEU A 200 6.75 -7.13 -6.53
N ARG A 201 8.00 -7.49 -6.84
CA ARG A 201 9.18 -6.62 -6.68
C ARG A 201 9.18 -5.35 -7.55
N GLY A 202 8.23 -5.20 -8.47
CA GLY A 202 8.17 -4.07 -9.40
C GLY A 202 7.80 -2.74 -8.73
N SER A 203 7.15 -2.78 -7.57
CA SER A 203 6.85 -1.62 -6.73
C SER A 203 7.05 -1.93 -5.26
N GLY A 204 7.59 -0.96 -4.50
CA GLY A 204 7.75 -1.06 -3.04
C GLY A 204 6.48 -0.76 -2.24
N PHE A 205 5.40 -0.35 -2.91
CA PHE A 205 4.14 0.03 -2.26
C PHE A 205 3.01 -0.98 -2.51
N ILE A 206 3.29 -2.13 -3.13
CA ILE A 206 2.27 -3.14 -3.46
C ILE A 206 1.98 -4.10 -2.30
N GLN A 207 2.90 -4.17 -1.35
CA GLN A 207 2.89 -5.14 -0.27
C GLN A 207 1.83 -4.81 0.77
N ALA A 208 1.76 -3.55 1.23
CA ALA A 208 0.84 -3.15 2.28
C ALA A 208 -0.65 -3.28 1.88
N PRO A 209 -1.09 -2.89 0.66
CA PRO A 209 -2.45 -3.15 0.21
C PRO A 209 -2.74 -4.64 0.11
N THR A 210 -1.78 -5.45 -0.36
CA THR A 210 -1.92 -6.91 -0.43
C THR A 210 -2.11 -7.53 0.96
N VAL A 211 -1.33 -7.09 1.95
CA VAL A 211 -1.49 -7.50 3.35
C VAL A 211 -2.86 -7.05 3.88
N ALA A 212 -3.32 -5.84 3.56
CA ALA A 212 -4.64 -5.36 3.96
C ALA A 212 -5.76 -6.28 3.45
N GLY A 213 -5.73 -6.63 2.16
CA GLY A 213 -6.71 -7.55 1.55
C GLY A 213 -6.69 -8.93 2.20
N MET A 214 -5.50 -9.48 2.48
CA MET A 214 -5.34 -10.79 3.11
C MET A 214 -5.74 -10.81 4.59
N CYS A 215 -5.62 -9.69 5.32
CA CYS A 215 -6.17 -9.56 6.67
C CYS A 215 -7.70 -9.63 6.69
N LEU A 216 -8.37 -9.17 5.61
CA LEU A 216 -9.83 -9.09 5.50
C LEU A 216 -10.49 -10.38 4.97
N ASP A 217 -9.69 -11.28 4.38
CA ASP A 217 -10.12 -12.58 3.87
C ASP A 217 -10.75 -13.45 4.98
N SER A 218 -11.97 -13.92 4.74
CA SER A 218 -12.71 -14.76 5.69
C SER A 218 -12.55 -16.26 5.45
N GLY A 219 -11.43 -16.69 4.87
CA GLY A 219 -11.13 -18.10 4.60
C GLY A 219 -11.49 -18.54 3.19
N THR A 220 -11.39 -17.64 2.20
CA THR A 220 -11.64 -17.98 0.80
C THR A 220 -10.37 -18.47 0.09
N GLN A 221 -9.19 -18.24 0.69
CA GLN A 221 -7.91 -18.70 0.15
C GLN A 221 -7.60 -20.14 0.53
N LEU A 222 -7.15 -20.94 -0.45
CA LEU A 222 -6.57 -22.26 -0.19
C LEU A 222 -5.27 -22.11 0.62
N PHE A 223 -4.38 -21.23 0.19
CA PHE A 223 -3.14 -20.89 0.90
C PHE A 223 -3.39 -19.76 1.90
N SER A 224 -4.14 -20.07 2.95
CA SER A 224 -4.48 -19.11 4.01
C SER A 224 -3.32 -18.86 4.98
N PRO A 225 -3.32 -17.75 5.74
CA PRO A 225 -2.33 -17.49 6.80
C PRO A 225 -2.25 -18.62 7.84
N GLU A 226 -3.38 -19.23 8.18
CA GLU A 226 -3.46 -20.35 9.13
C GLU A 226 -2.73 -21.59 8.57
N MET A 227 -2.83 -21.84 7.25
CA MET A 227 -2.18 -22.97 6.60
C MET A 227 -0.68 -22.73 6.39
N THR A 228 -0.28 -21.56 5.90
CA THR A 228 1.11 -21.30 5.49
C THR A 228 1.96 -20.69 6.60
N SER A 229 1.35 -20.20 7.69
CA SER A 229 2.01 -19.28 8.62
C SER A 229 1.59 -19.46 10.07
N SER A 230 1.03 -20.62 10.44
CA SER A 230 0.59 -20.95 11.81
C SER A 230 1.63 -20.68 12.90
N ALA A 231 2.92 -20.92 12.61
CA ALA A 231 4.00 -20.65 13.56
C ALA A 231 4.17 -19.14 13.86
N PHE A 232 3.90 -18.26 12.89
CA PHE A 232 4.07 -16.81 13.04
C PHE A 232 3.04 -16.18 13.97
N PHE A 233 1.84 -16.76 14.09
CA PHE A 233 0.89 -16.37 15.14
C PHE A 233 1.49 -16.55 16.54
N LYS A 234 2.23 -17.64 16.77
CA LYS A 234 2.90 -17.90 18.06
C LYS A 234 4.13 -17.02 18.27
N ILE A 235 4.88 -16.73 17.20
CA ILE A 235 6.05 -15.85 17.25
C ILE A 235 5.64 -14.44 17.71
N ARG A 236 4.50 -13.92 17.24
CA ARG A 236 3.98 -12.61 17.68
C ARG A 236 3.84 -12.53 19.21
N ASP A 237 3.43 -13.61 19.87
CA ASP A 237 3.26 -13.64 21.33
C ASP A 237 4.60 -13.68 22.07
N MET A 238 5.63 -14.26 21.45
CA MET A 238 6.99 -14.34 22.01
C MET A 238 7.74 -13.02 21.90
N PHE A 239 7.42 -12.19 20.91
CA PHE A 239 8.12 -10.93 20.65
C PHE A 239 7.15 -9.75 20.74
N PRO A 240 6.97 -9.16 21.94
CA PRO A 240 6.09 -8.02 22.14
C PRO A 240 6.36 -6.88 21.18
N LEU A 241 7.60 -6.69 20.69
CA LEU A 241 7.97 -5.68 19.70
C LEU A 241 7.04 -5.69 18.46
N LEU A 242 6.64 -6.86 17.99
CA LEU A 242 5.83 -7.04 16.78
C LEU A 242 4.33 -6.77 17.00
N GLN A 243 3.90 -6.57 18.25
CA GLN A 243 2.52 -6.22 18.60
C GLN A 243 2.27 -4.72 18.43
N ASP A 244 1.07 -4.30 18.00
CA ASP A 244 0.69 -2.88 17.86
C ASP A 244 1.77 -1.98 17.19
N PRO A 245 2.32 -2.36 16.01
CA PRO A 245 3.46 -1.66 15.39
C PRO A 245 3.16 -0.19 15.13
N LEU A 246 1.95 0.15 14.68
CA LEU A 246 1.54 1.53 14.39
C LEU A 246 1.65 2.42 15.64
N LYS A 247 1.18 1.92 16.80
CA LYS A 247 1.26 2.65 18.06
C LYS A 247 2.71 2.90 18.47
N LYS A 248 3.55 1.87 18.37
CA LYS A 248 4.98 1.98 18.74
C LYS A 248 5.75 2.93 17.84
N VAL A 249 5.49 2.91 16.53
CA VAL A 249 6.11 3.87 15.60
C VAL A 249 5.70 5.30 15.94
N ALA A 250 4.43 5.54 16.26
CA ALA A 250 3.98 6.87 16.69
C ALA A 250 4.63 7.32 18.00
N GLU A 251 4.73 6.43 19.00
CA GLU A 251 5.42 6.71 20.27
C GLU A 251 6.91 7.00 20.05
N ALA A 252 7.58 6.24 19.19
CA ALA A 252 8.98 6.48 18.84
C ALA A 252 9.18 7.80 18.09
N ALA A 253 8.31 8.12 17.13
CA ALA A 253 8.35 9.39 16.41
C ALA A 253 8.19 10.59 17.36
N GLU A 254 7.29 10.49 18.35
CA GLU A 254 7.10 11.52 19.38
C GLU A 254 8.35 11.73 20.25
N GLN A 255 9.08 10.65 20.56
CA GLN A 255 10.31 10.71 21.35
C GLN A 255 11.44 11.42 20.60
N ILE A 256 11.62 11.13 19.31
CA ILE A 256 12.77 11.62 18.53
C ILE A 256 12.51 12.94 17.79
N LYS A 257 11.26 13.43 17.69
CA LYS A 257 10.92 14.62 16.88
C LYS A 257 11.72 15.88 17.25
N GLY A 258 12.16 16.00 18.50
CA GLY A 258 12.98 17.12 18.98
C GLY A 258 14.48 16.96 18.74
N GLU A 259 14.93 15.75 18.38
CA GLU A 259 16.34 15.42 18.11
C GLU A 259 16.69 15.54 16.62
N ILE A 260 15.68 15.45 15.74
CA ILE A 260 15.83 15.63 14.30
C ILE A 260 16.13 17.11 14.03
N LYS A 261 17.39 17.42 13.74
CA LYS A 261 17.76 18.76 13.27
C LYS A 261 17.13 18.99 11.90
N GLU A 262 16.60 20.19 11.67
CA GLU A 262 16.26 20.66 10.32
C GLU A 262 17.54 20.52 9.46
N GLY A 263 17.52 19.57 8.53
CA GLY A 263 18.57 19.33 7.55
C GLY A 263 18.47 20.29 6.38
#